data_AF-A0A401Z193-F1
#
_entry.id   AF-A0A401Z193-F1
#
_cell.length_a   1.000
_cell.length_b   1.000
_cell.length_c   1.000
_cell.angle_alpha   90.00
_cell.angle_beta   90.00
_cell.angle_gamma   90.00
#
_symmetry.space_group_name_H-M   'P 1'
#
loop_
_entity.id
_entity.type
_entity.pdbx_description
1 polymer ?
#
loop_
_entity_poly.entity_id
_entity_poly.type
_entity_poly.pdbx_seq_one_letter_code
_entity_poly.pdbx_strand_id
1 'polypeptide(L)'
;MSPSRDGHARRGDRSGLRYILSTRELGRRALVTAGAISQRVARAEREGLVTRHPGTGRPRTLQVAPTAAGHDLVEATVDQVLLREAELIEGLTPDQRQQPTELLHLLPTDVQRRVGDDRVTHVGGEA
;
A
#
# COMPACT_ATOMS: atom_id res chain seq x y z
N MET A 1 14.89 22.33 -34.30
CA MET A 1 16.08 21.46 -34.18
C MET A 1 16.24 21.13 -32.71
N SER A 2 16.38 19.84 -32.41
CA SER A 2 15.88 19.13 -31.22
C SER A 2 16.41 19.58 -29.85
N PRO A 3 15.62 19.36 -28.77
CA PRO A 3 16.07 19.50 -27.39
C PRO A 3 16.88 18.26 -26.96
N SER A 4 17.92 18.52 -26.17
CA SER A 4 18.85 17.53 -25.65
C SER A 4 18.18 16.65 -24.60
N ARG A 5 18.29 15.33 -24.78
CA ARG A 5 17.97 14.30 -23.79
C ARG A 5 19.12 14.17 -22.76
N ASP A 6 18.72 13.62 -21.62
CA ASP A 6 19.52 12.83 -20.69
C ASP A 6 20.42 13.55 -19.68
N GLY A 7 19.80 13.77 -18.52
CA GLY A 7 20.44 13.82 -17.22
C GLY A 7 19.50 13.26 -16.15
N HIS A 8 19.06 12.01 -16.31
CA HIS A 8 18.30 11.21 -15.33
C HIS A 8 19.14 10.91 -14.07
N ALA A 9 19.66 11.94 -13.41
CA ALA A 9 20.35 11.82 -12.15
C ALA A 9 19.38 12.09 -10.99
N ARG A 10 19.33 11.12 -10.06
CA ARG A 10 18.62 11.07 -8.77
C ARG A 10 17.32 10.24 -8.74
N ARG A 11 17.46 8.96 -9.13
CA ARG A 11 16.62 7.87 -8.62
C ARG A 11 17.47 7.09 -7.61
N GLY A 12 17.10 7.12 -6.35
CA GLY A 12 17.83 6.46 -5.26
C GLY A 12 17.88 7.33 -4.02
N ASP A 13 17.46 6.74 -2.89
CA ASP A 13 17.34 7.32 -1.55
C ASP A 13 16.05 8.11 -1.26
N ARG A 14 15.06 7.39 -0.70
CA ARG A 14 14.10 7.95 0.27
C ARG A 14 13.24 6.94 1.06
N SER A 15 13.29 5.63 0.81
CA SER A 15 12.20 4.72 1.20
C SER A 15 12.44 3.78 2.38
N GLY A 16 13.67 3.38 2.71
CA GLY A 16 13.92 2.31 3.69
C GLY A 16 13.45 2.61 5.13
N LEU A 17 13.52 3.88 5.56
CA LEU A 17 13.23 4.29 6.95
C LEU A 17 11.79 4.78 7.18
N ARG A 18 10.95 4.93 6.14
CA ARG A 18 9.60 5.54 6.28
C ARG A 18 8.45 4.56 6.40
N TYR A 19 8.66 3.27 6.13
CA TYR A 19 7.57 2.28 6.11
C TYR A 19 7.76 1.21 7.19
N ILE A 20 8.02 1.64 8.42
CA ILE A 20 8.07 0.74 9.58
C ILE A 20 6.70 0.74 10.24
N LEU A 21 6.03 -0.40 10.21
CA LEU A 21 4.71 -0.57 10.81
C LEU A 21 4.70 -1.79 11.72
N SER A 22 3.92 -1.73 12.79
CA SER A 22 3.60 -2.93 13.56
C SER A 22 2.69 -3.86 12.77
N THR A 23 2.72 -5.17 13.06
CA THR A 23 1.81 -6.13 12.44
C THR A 23 0.33 -5.75 12.62
N ARG A 24 0.00 -5.10 13.74
CA ARG A 24 -1.33 -4.58 14.04
C ARG A 24 -1.72 -3.44 13.09
N GLU A 25 -0.82 -2.47 12.88
CA GLU A 25 -1.06 -1.37 11.94
C GLU A 25 -1.16 -1.86 10.50
N LEU A 26 -0.32 -2.83 10.11
CA LEU A 26 -0.43 -3.50 8.81
C LEU A 26 -1.78 -4.18 8.64
N GLY A 27 -2.25 -4.93 9.64
CA GLY A 27 -3.56 -5.59 9.58
C GLY A 27 -4.71 -4.58 9.44
N ARG A 28 -4.65 -3.48 10.20
CA ARG A 28 -5.62 -2.39 10.12
C ARG A 28 -5.64 -1.75 8.72
N ARG A 29 -4.48 -1.44 8.14
CA ARG A 29 -4.39 -0.79 6.82
C ARG A 29 -4.72 -1.72 5.65
N ALA A 30 -4.39 -3.00 5.77
CA ALA A 30 -4.65 -3.99 4.73
C ALA A 30 -6.05 -4.61 4.82
N LEU A 31 -6.89 -4.16 5.75
CA LEU A 31 -8.25 -4.65 5.98
C LEU A 31 -8.33 -6.18 6.16
N VAL A 32 -7.32 -6.76 6.81
CA VAL A 32 -7.26 -8.20 7.06
C VAL A 32 -7.11 -8.52 8.54
N THR A 33 -7.49 -9.74 8.91
CA THR A 33 -7.40 -10.20 10.29
C THR A 33 -5.95 -10.24 10.78
N ALA A 34 -5.76 -10.18 12.09
CA ALA A 34 -4.44 -10.29 12.73
C ALA A 34 -3.71 -11.60 12.34
N GLY A 35 -4.45 -12.70 12.22
CA GLY A 35 -3.91 -13.98 11.77
C GLY A 35 -3.47 -13.96 10.30
N ALA A 36 -4.29 -13.37 9.42
CA ALA A 36 -3.97 -13.25 8.00
C ALA A 36 -2.74 -12.36 7.76
N ILE A 37 -2.65 -11.19 8.42
CA ILE A 37 -1.47 -10.33 8.28
C ILE A 37 -0.21 -10.99 8.83
N SER A 38 -0.31 -11.72 9.94
CA SER A 38 0.84 -12.45 10.51
C SER A 38 1.37 -13.51 9.53
N GLN A 39 0.48 -14.23 8.84
CA GLN A 39 0.86 -15.19 7.80
C GLN A 39 1.52 -14.51 6.60
N ARG A 40 0.97 -13.38 6.14
CA ARG A 40 1.53 -12.59 5.02
C ARG A 40 2.93 -12.08 5.35
N VAL A 41 3.12 -11.49 6.54
CA VAL A 41 4.43 -11.01 6.98
C VAL A 41 5.43 -12.16 7.13
N ALA A 42 5.03 -13.28 7.73
CA ALA A 42 5.90 -14.44 7.87
C ALA A 42 6.34 -15.00 6.50
N ARG A 43 5.45 -14.98 5.50
CA ARG A 43 5.80 -15.36 4.13
C ARG A 43 6.78 -14.37 3.50
N ALA A 44 6.49 -13.08 3.56
CA ALA A 44 7.34 -12.04 3.01
C ALA A 44 8.74 -12.04 3.64
N GLU A 45 8.86 -12.35 4.93
CA GLU A 45 10.15 -12.48 5.61
C GLU A 45 10.92 -13.71 5.12
N ARG A 46 10.26 -14.86 4.95
CA ARG A 46 10.90 -16.07 4.35
C ARG A 46 11.40 -15.81 2.92
N GLU A 47 10.71 -14.95 2.19
CA GLU A 47 11.10 -14.52 0.83
C GLU A 47 12.15 -13.39 0.83
N GLY A 48 12.58 -12.90 2.00
CA GLY A 48 13.58 -11.84 2.12
C GLY A 48 13.08 -10.44 1.75
N LEU A 49 11.76 -10.24 1.66
CA LEU A 49 11.12 -8.99 1.26
C LEU A 49 10.91 -8.03 2.43
N VAL A 50 10.83 -8.55 3.66
CA VAL A 50 10.70 -7.74 4.88
C VAL A 50 11.61 -8.28 5.98
N THR A 51 11.94 -7.44 6.95
CA THR A 51 12.53 -7.84 8.23
C THR A 51 11.58 -7.57 9.38
N ARG A 52 11.72 -8.36 10.47
CA ARG A 52 11.01 -8.15 11.73
C ARG A 52 11.99 -7.87 12.86
N HIS A 53 11.71 -6.83 13.64
CA HIS A 53 12.51 -6.48 14.81
C HIS A 53 11.61 -6.16 16.01
N PRO A 54 12.07 -6.42 17.24
CA PRO A 54 11.40 -5.91 18.44
C PRO A 54 11.30 -4.38 18.35
N GLY A 55 10.09 -3.84 18.55
CA GLY A 55 9.88 -2.40 18.62
C GLY A 55 10.44 -1.80 19.91
N THR A 56 10.81 -0.52 19.87
CA THR A 56 11.40 0.22 21.00
C THR A 56 10.40 0.70 22.04
N GLY A 57 9.09 0.49 21.80
CA GLY A 57 8.00 0.97 22.65
C GLY A 57 7.39 -0.11 23.55
N ARG A 58 6.08 -0.36 23.38
CA ARG A 58 5.34 -1.30 24.23
C ARG A 58 5.96 -2.70 24.17
N PRO A 59 6.15 -3.38 25.33
CA PRO A 59 6.66 -4.74 25.35
C PRO A 59 5.82 -5.61 24.41
N ARG A 60 6.48 -6.40 23.56
CA ARG A 60 5.89 -7.33 22.58
C ARG A 60 5.41 -6.74 21.23
N THR A 61 5.71 -5.48 20.93
CA THR A 61 5.41 -4.94 19.58
C THR A 61 6.46 -5.40 18.58
N LEU A 62 6.07 -6.06 17.49
CA LEU A 62 6.96 -6.40 16.37
C LEU A 62 6.82 -5.33 15.30
N GLN A 63 7.94 -4.72 14.92
CA GLN A 63 8.03 -3.81 13.80
C GLN A 63 8.44 -4.58 12.55
N VAL A 64 7.79 -4.25 11.43
CA VAL A 64 8.02 -4.82 10.11
C VAL A 64 8.55 -3.71 9.22
N ALA A 65 9.67 -3.94 8.54
CA ALA A 65 10.27 -3.02 7.59
C ALA A 65 10.53 -3.72 6.25
N PRO A 66 10.32 -3.06 5.10
CA PRO A 66 10.71 -3.61 3.81
C PRO A 66 12.24 -3.69 3.69
N THR A 67 12.72 -4.75 3.03
CA THR A 67 14.10 -4.79 2.55
C THR A 67 14.23 -3.99 1.25
N ALA A 68 15.45 -3.77 0.76
CA ALA A 68 15.67 -3.21 -0.57
C ALA A 68 14.96 -4.05 -1.66
N ALA A 69 15.12 -5.37 -1.62
CA ALA A 69 14.44 -6.28 -2.55
C ALA A 69 12.91 -6.21 -2.43
N GLY A 70 12.37 -6.08 -1.22
CA GLY A 70 10.94 -5.88 -0.99
C GLY A 70 10.43 -4.56 -1.56
N HIS A 71 11.21 -3.49 -1.42
CA HIS A 71 10.87 -2.19 -2.00
C HIS A 71 10.90 -2.23 -3.53
N ASP A 72 11.95 -2.78 -4.13
CA ASP A 72 12.08 -2.89 -5.58
C ASP A 72 10.93 -3.72 -6.20
N LEU A 73 10.52 -4.80 -5.51
CA LEU A 73 9.37 -5.59 -5.92
C LEU A 73 8.07 -4.79 -5.89
N VAL A 74 7.84 -3.98 -4.84
CA VAL A 74 6.65 -3.13 -4.75
C VAL A 74 6.64 -2.12 -5.91
N GLU A 75 7.74 -1.41 -6.15
CA GLU A 75 7.83 -0.43 -7.24
C GLU A 75 7.53 -1.08 -8.61
N ALA A 76 8.15 -2.23 -8.90
CA ALA A 76 7.89 -2.96 -10.15
C ALA A 76 6.43 -3.45 -10.28
N THR A 77 5.80 -3.82 -9.16
CA THR A 77 4.42 -4.33 -9.16
C THR A 77 3.40 -3.20 -9.28
N VAL A 78 3.64 -2.04 -8.65
CA VAL A 78 2.73 -0.88 -8.68
C VAL A 78 2.53 -0.41 -10.13
N ASP A 79 3.60 -0.28 -10.90
CA ASP A 79 3.51 0.14 -12.31
C ASP A 79 2.67 -0.84 -13.13
N GLN A 80 2.84 -2.15 -12.91
CA GLN A 80 2.08 -3.19 -13.62
C GLN A 80 0.59 -3.16 -13.27
N VAL A 81 0.26 -2.97 -11.99
CA VAL A 81 -1.12 -2.88 -11.52
C VAL A 81 -1.81 -1.66 -12.13
N LEU A 82 -1.18 -0.48 -12.07
CA LEU A 82 -1.76 0.75 -12.59
C LEU A 82 -1.96 0.69 -14.11
N LEU A 83 -1.00 0.12 -14.84
CA LEU A 83 -1.14 -0.07 -16.28
C LEU A 83 -2.32 -1.00 -16.59
N ARG A 84 -2.40 -2.14 -15.89
CA ARG A 84 -3.47 -3.11 -16.11
C ARG A 84 -4.84 -2.56 -15.73
N GLU A 85 -4.94 -1.80 -14.65
CA GLU A 85 -6.18 -1.13 -14.24
C GLU A 85 -6.64 -0.14 -15.31
N ALA A 86 -5.73 0.66 -15.88
CA ALA A 86 -6.04 1.59 -16.95
C ALA A 86 -6.59 0.88 -18.21
N GLU A 87 -5.98 -0.24 -18.61
CA GLU A 87 -6.48 -1.07 -19.71
C GLU A 87 -7.89 -1.60 -19.47
N LEU A 88 -8.18 -2.05 -18.24
CA LEU A 88 -9.48 -2.64 -17.90
C LEU A 88 -10.64 -1.64 -17.98
N ILE A 89 -10.36 -0.35 -17.85
CA ILE A 89 -11.37 0.73 -17.85
C ILE A 89 -11.32 1.62 -19.11
N GLU A 90 -10.53 1.25 -20.12
CA GLU A 90 -10.34 2.04 -21.33
C GLU A 90 -11.65 2.23 -22.12
N GLY A 91 -12.54 1.24 -22.07
CA GLY A 91 -13.86 1.31 -22.74
C GLY A 91 -14.89 2.25 -22.09
N LEU A 92 -14.57 2.85 -20.93
CA LEU A 92 -15.45 3.80 -20.24
C LEU A 92 -15.13 5.24 -20.65
N THR A 93 -16.15 6.10 -20.76
CA THR A 93 -15.93 7.54 -20.89
C THR A 93 -15.38 8.13 -19.57
N PRO A 94 -14.79 9.34 -19.60
CA PRO A 94 -14.35 10.02 -18.37
C PRO A 94 -15.46 10.10 -17.31
N ASP A 95 -16.68 10.47 -17.71
CA ASP A 95 -17.82 10.59 -16.79
C ASP A 95 -18.23 9.23 -16.21
N GLN A 96 -18.19 8.18 -17.03
CA GLN A 96 -18.47 6.79 -16.59
C GLN A 96 -17.41 6.24 -15.64
N ARG A 97 -16.17 6.75 -15.68
CA ARG A 97 -15.13 6.42 -14.69
C ARG A 97 -15.28 7.21 -13.40
N GLN A 98 -15.80 8.44 -13.49
CA GLN A 98 -15.99 9.30 -12.32
C GLN A 98 -17.10 8.77 -11.40
N GLN A 99 -18.23 8.32 -11.96
CA GLN A 99 -19.35 7.80 -11.19
C GLN A 99 -18.98 6.64 -10.21
N PRO A 100 -18.31 5.55 -10.63
CA PRO A 100 -17.92 4.50 -9.70
C PRO A 100 -16.87 4.97 -8.70
N THR A 101 -15.98 5.89 -9.07
CA THR A 101 -15.00 6.49 -8.14
C THR A 101 -15.71 7.17 -6.98
N GLU A 102 -16.71 8.00 -7.25
CA GLU A 102 -17.50 8.69 -6.22
C GLU A 102 -18.24 7.69 -5.32
N LEU A 103 -18.88 6.67 -5.91
CA LEU A 103 -19.61 5.66 -5.15
C LEU A 103 -18.69 4.80 -4.27
N LEU A 104 -17.50 4.44 -4.75
CA LEU A 104 -16.50 3.68 -3.99
C LEU A 104 -15.85 4.49 -2.87
N HIS A 105 -15.88 5.83 -2.92
CA HIS A 105 -15.50 6.66 -1.78
C HIS A 105 -16.62 6.77 -0.75
N LEU A 106 -17.85 6.99 -1.18
CA LEU A 106 -18.98 7.19 -0.29
C LEU A 106 -19.40 5.92 0.46
N LEU A 107 -19.43 4.79 -0.24
CA LEU A 107 -19.98 3.54 0.31
C LEU A 107 -19.20 3.03 1.53
N PRO A 108 -17.85 2.90 1.50
CA PRO A 108 -17.10 2.44 2.67
C PRO A 108 -17.29 3.37 3.87
N THR A 109 -17.28 4.70 3.66
CA THR A 109 -17.49 5.68 4.73
C THR A 109 -18.88 5.53 5.36
N ASP A 110 -19.94 5.38 4.56
CA ASP A 110 -21.29 5.18 5.10
C ASP A 110 -21.40 3.84 5.85
N VAL A 111 -20.83 2.77 5.31
CA VAL A 111 -20.82 1.45 5.96
C VAL A 111 -20.08 1.50 7.30
N GLN A 112 -18.89 2.11 7.35
CA GLN A 112 -18.10 2.26 8.57
C GLN A 112 -18.88 3.01 9.65
N ARG A 113 -19.51 4.14 9.27
CA ARG A 113 -20.34 4.93 10.18
C ARG A 113 -21.50 4.12 10.75
N ARG A 114 -22.17 3.30 9.93
CA ARG A 114 -23.32 2.49 10.37
C ARG A 114 -22.91 1.33 11.27
N VAL A 115 -21.75 0.74 11.02
CA VAL A 115 -21.24 -0.42 11.78
C VAL A 115 -20.47 0.03 13.03
N GLY A 116 -20.09 1.31 13.12
CA GLY A 116 -19.27 1.85 14.21
C GLY A 116 -17.82 1.34 14.16
N ASP A 117 -17.31 1.01 12.97
CA ASP A 117 -15.93 0.54 12.76
C ASP A 117 -15.11 1.58 11.99
N ASP A 118 -14.62 2.59 12.70
CA ASP A 118 -13.75 3.66 12.17
C ASP A 118 -12.31 3.17 11.87
N ARG A 119 -12.05 1.85 11.98
CA ARG A 119 -10.69 1.30 11.81
C ARG A 119 -10.34 1.00 10.37
N VAL A 120 -11.29 1.11 9.46
CA VAL A 120 -11.14 0.82 8.02
C VAL A 120 -11.08 2.17 7.31
N THR A 121 -10.07 2.42 6.49
CA THR A 121 -10.04 3.59 5.58
C THR A 121 -9.86 3.09 4.15
N HIS A 122 -10.30 3.89 3.17
CA HIS A 122 -9.96 3.63 1.77
C HIS A 122 -8.44 3.74 1.57
N VAL A 123 -7.91 2.95 0.65
CA VAL A 123 -6.48 3.02 0.28
C VAL A 123 -6.20 4.41 -0.29
N GLY A 124 -5.32 5.18 0.36
CA GLY A 124 -5.02 6.57 -0.02
C GLY A 124 -5.89 7.63 0.67
N GLY A 125 -6.85 7.25 1.50
CA GLY A 125 -7.49 8.18 2.44
C GLY A 125 -6.53 8.52 3.57
N GLU A 126 -6.23 9.81 3.77
CA GLU A 126 -5.48 10.24 4.95
C GLU A 126 -6.28 9.89 6.22
N ALA A 127 -5.58 9.34 7.20
CA ALA A 127 -6.13 8.88 8.48
C ALA A 127 -5.67 9.78 9.63
#